data_AF-A0A0R3TX07-F1
#
_entry.id   AF-A0A0R3TX07-F1
#
_cell.length_a   1.000
_cell.length_b   1.000
_cell.length_c   1.000
_cell.angle_alpha   90.00
_cell.angle_beta   90.00
_cell.angle_gamma   90.00
#
_symmetry.space_group_name_H-M   'P 1'
#
loop_
_entity.id
_entity.type
_entity.pdbx_description
1 polymer ?
#
loop_
_entity_poly.entity_id
_entity_poly.type
_entity_poly.pdbx_seq_one_letter_code
_entity_poly.pdbx_strand_id
1 'polypeptide(L)'
;MANIVTQMSTPFWVPVLLAKGQIKSIFPLHDREALAELQHSWVRGLTHRQPLDTVAEYFGVKIALYFAWLGYYTTCLLAPAIVGLFTWLIFPTAKQGPLYYSVLAFFTMLWAVFFQEAWKRYNNRYTYRWGTLDKLPSLLEEPRPLFKGVLEPNLITGRLEPFYPRWKRNLIVSFVTIPITLVCLLVVVGVAVGHLKLQELAEDKFSKSRIPGAKMITLLPMILYAVNIAILNEFYQKIAVKLTNLENHRLTESHEQALVSKLILFQFINAFYASFYIAFYRMDLELLRNHLVTMLVTRQIAGNIKEIFLPMGQTRIKQVLLTLRTDGLPTLKKDDSLSTDFNGEESETVGPNPPARKLSEVKITRVEQEEIMPVYDNATEDYLEMFIQFGFVSMFTCAFPVCGLLAFLNNILEIRSDAYKLLTSFRRPFAETANGIGVWEQAFEIVSYVAIAVNVGLIGVSGGIQAIFPGLTSYQNILILIAIEADEK
;
A
#
# COMPACT_ATOMS: atom_id res chain seq x y z
N MET A 1 2.73 -35.86 -31.02
CA MET A 1 2.32 -34.62 -30.34
C MET A 1 0.81 -34.45 -30.20
N ALA A 2 -0.03 -34.93 -31.12
CA ALA A 2 -1.50 -34.81 -31.02
C ALA A 2 -2.14 -35.63 -29.86
N ASN A 3 -1.54 -36.75 -29.44
CA ASN A 3 -2.11 -37.62 -28.40
C ASN A 3 -1.73 -37.24 -26.94
N ILE A 4 -0.95 -36.18 -26.74
CA ILE A 4 -0.70 -35.61 -25.39
C ILE A 4 -1.71 -34.48 -25.09
N VAL A 5 -2.36 -33.95 -26.13
CA VAL A 5 -3.28 -32.80 -26.05
C VAL A 5 -4.60 -33.16 -25.36
N THR A 6 -4.99 -34.43 -25.34
CA THR A 6 -6.28 -34.89 -24.81
C THR A 6 -6.31 -35.21 -23.31
N GLN A 7 -5.17 -35.23 -22.62
CA GLN A 7 -5.10 -35.55 -21.18
C GLN A 7 -4.86 -34.34 -20.27
N MET A 8 -4.56 -33.16 -20.82
CA MET A 8 -4.38 -31.96 -20.03
C MET A 8 -5.68 -31.16 -20.04
N SER A 9 -6.33 -31.07 -18.87
CA SER A 9 -7.53 -30.28 -18.68
C SER A 9 -7.35 -28.84 -19.20
N THR A 10 -8.43 -28.27 -19.73
CA THR A 10 -8.55 -26.94 -20.31
C THR A 10 -8.00 -25.73 -19.51
N PRO A 11 -7.83 -25.73 -18.16
CA PRO A 11 -7.34 -24.54 -17.45
C PRO A 11 -5.85 -24.21 -17.70
N PHE A 12 -5.01 -25.15 -18.16
CA PHE A 12 -3.56 -24.93 -18.22
C PHE A 12 -3.11 -23.98 -19.34
N TRP A 13 -3.87 -23.92 -20.44
CA TRP A 13 -3.47 -23.14 -21.62
C TRP A 13 -3.69 -21.65 -21.43
N VAL A 14 -4.77 -21.26 -20.77
CA VAL A 14 -5.19 -19.86 -20.65
C VAL A 14 -4.07 -18.96 -20.11
N PRO A 15 -3.38 -19.33 -19.01
CA PRO A 15 -2.29 -18.51 -18.51
C PRO A 15 -1.01 -18.57 -19.34
N VAL A 16 -0.75 -19.67 -20.04
CA VAL A 16 0.36 -19.80 -20.98
C VAL A 16 0.15 -18.91 -22.20
N LEU A 17 -1.10 -18.84 -22.70
CA LEU A 17 -1.50 -17.98 -23.82
C LEU A 17 -1.44 -16.49 -23.44
N LEU A 18 -1.81 -16.15 -22.21
CA LEU A 18 -1.58 -14.82 -21.63
C LEU A 18 -0.08 -14.47 -21.59
N ALA A 19 0.76 -15.38 -21.08
CA ALA A 19 2.21 -15.15 -21.00
C ALA A 19 2.88 -15.03 -22.37
N LYS A 20 2.35 -15.73 -23.40
CA LYS A 20 2.81 -15.62 -24.80
C LYS A 20 2.25 -14.40 -25.53
N GLY A 21 1.40 -13.59 -24.89
CA GLY A 21 0.77 -12.41 -25.50
C GLY A 21 -0.27 -12.73 -26.58
N GLN A 22 -0.76 -13.98 -26.65
CA GLN A 22 -1.83 -14.38 -27.58
C GLN A 22 -3.20 -14.00 -27.04
N ILE A 23 -3.36 -13.99 -25.71
CA ILE A 23 -4.51 -13.38 -25.03
C ILE A 23 -4.04 -12.07 -24.42
N LYS A 24 -4.78 -10.98 -24.68
CA LYS A 24 -4.43 -9.64 -24.16
C LYS A 24 -4.77 -9.48 -22.67
N SER A 25 -6.00 -9.84 -22.28
CA SER A 25 -6.43 -9.79 -20.88
C SER A 25 -7.64 -10.70 -20.65
N ILE A 26 -7.81 -11.13 -19.41
CA ILE A 26 -8.97 -11.89 -18.93
C ILE A 26 -9.37 -11.26 -17.61
N PHE A 27 -10.63 -10.91 -17.47
CA PHE A 27 -11.16 -10.28 -16.27
C PHE A 27 -12.66 -10.60 -16.15
N PRO A 28 -13.18 -10.76 -14.92
CA PRO A 28 -14.61 -10.86 -14.71
C PRO A 28 -15.26 -9.49 -14.94
N LEU A 29 -16.50 -9.50 -15.45
CA LEU A 29 -17.29 -8.27 -15.57
C LEU A 29 -17.92 -7.93 -14.22
N HIS A 30 -18.09 -6.63 -13.99
CA HIS A 30 -18.92 -6.17 -12.88
C HIS A 30 -20.39 -6.55 -13.10
N ASP A 31 -21.14 -6.69 -12.02
CA ASP A 31 -22.60 -6.63 -12.04
C ASP A 31 -23.09 -5.27 -11.50
N ARG A 32 -23.97 -4.60 -12.24
CA ARG A 32 -24.44 -3.22 -11.96
C ARG A 32 -25.40 -3.17 -10.78
N GLU A 33 -26.24 -4.19 -10.64
CA GLU A 33 -27.24 -4.24 -9.55
C GLU A 33 -26.52 -4.42 -8.22
N ALA A 34 -25.64 -5.42 -8.13
CA ALA A 34 -24.77 -5.62 -6.97
C ALA A 34 -23.88 -4.40 -6.67
N LEU A 35 -23.31 -3.74 -7.70
CA LEU A 35 -22.54 -2.50 -7.49
C LEU A 35 -23.38 -1.38 -6.89
N ALA A 36 -24.62 -1.19 -7.36
CA ALA A 36 -25.50 -0.14 -6.86
C ALA A 36 -25.90 -0.38 -5.40
N GLU A 37 -26.17 -1.64 -5.02
CA GLU A 37 -26.44 -2.03 -3.64
C GLU A 37 -25.22 -1.81 -2.74
N LEU A 38 -24.03 -2.23 -3.18
CA LEU A 38 -22.78 -1.99 -2.46
C LEU A 38 -22.48 -0.49 -2.35
N GLN A 39 -22.71 0.30 -3.40
CA GLN A 39 -22.50 1.74 -3.34
C GLN A 39 -23.43 2.42 -2.32
N HIS A 40 -24.69 1.97 -2.22
CA HIS A 40 -25.65 2.50 -1.26
C HIS A 40 -25.33 2.09 0.18
N SER A 41 -25.10 0.79 0.42
CA SER A 41 -24.87 0.22 1.76
C SER A 41 -23.47 0.51 2.32
N TRP A 42 -22.46 0.60 1.45
CA TRP A 42 -21.06 0.66 1.85
C TRP A 42 -20.42 2.04 1.66
N VAL A 43 -20.69 2.76 0.57
CA VAL A 43 -20.04 4.06 0.31
C VAL A 43 -20.85 5.22 0.88
N ARG A 44 -22.17 5.25 0.65
CA ARG A 44 -23.03 6.38 1.06
C ARG A 44 -23.40 6.37 2.54
N GLY A 45 -23.35 5.21 3.19
CA GLY A 45 -23.70 5.07 4.59
C GLY A 45 -22.54 5.40 5.53
N LEU A 46 -22.37 6.65 5.94
CA LEU A 46 -21.26 7.05 6.84
C LEU A 46 -21.30 6.30 8.18
N THR A 47 -22.50 6.10 8.74
CA THR A 47 -22.75 5.43 10.04
C THR A 47 -23.07 3.94 9.91
N HIS A 48 -23.22 3.42 8.70
CA HIS A 48 -23.53 2.01 8.49
C HIS A 48 -22.31 1.14 8.74
N ARG A 49 -22.54 0.00 9.42
CA ARG A 49 -21.54 -1.06 9.55
C ARG A 49 -21.15 -1.57 8.17
N GLN A 50 -19.87 -1.90 8.01
CA GLN A 50 -19.36 -2.42 6.74
C GLN A 50 -20.04 -3.76 6.39
N PRO A 51 -20.58 -3.93 5.17
CA PRO A 51 -21.25 -5.15 4.76
C PRO A 51 -20.22 -6.20 4.30
N LEU A 52 -19.41 -6.70 5.23
CA LEU A 52 -18.25 -7.57 4.93
C LEU A 52 -18.65 -8.87 4.21
N ASP A 53 -19.83 -9.42 4.52
CA ASP A 53 -20.30 -10.67 3.91
C ASP A 53 -20.63 -10.50 2.42
N THR A 54 -21.27 -9.39 2.03
CA THR A 54 -21.58 -9.10 0.61
C THR A 54 -20.32 -8.73 -0.17
N VAL A 55 -19.36 -8.06 0.48
CA VAL A 55 -18.03 -7.81 -0.10
C VAL A 55 -17.29 -9.13 -0.35
N ALA A 56 -17.34 -10.07 0.59
CA ALA A 56 -16.72 -11.39 0.43
C ALA A 56 -17.35 -12.19 -0.71
N GLU A 57 -18.68 -12.13 -0.85
CA GLU A 57 -19.40 -12.79 -1.95
C GLU A 57 -19.08 -12.17 -3.32
N TYR A 58 -18.98 -10.85 -3.40
CA TYR A 58 -18.79 -10.16 -4.67
C TYR A 58 -17.33 -10.11 -5.14
N PHE A 59 -16.40 -9.78 -4.24
CA PHE A 59 -14.98 -9.55 -4.52
C PHE A 59 -14.06 -10.68 -4.06
N GLY A 60 -14.55 -11.62 -3.26
CA GLY A 60 -13.76 -12.69 -2.67
C GLY A 60 -13.26 -12.37 -1.25
N VAL A 61 -12.83 -13.44 -0.56
CA VAL A 61 -12.48 -13.38 0.87
C VAL A 61 -11.21 -12.57 1.12
N LYS A 62 -10.23 -12.62 0.22
CA LYS A 62 -8.97 -11.86 0.39
C LYS A 62 -9.20 -10.34 0.51
N ILE A 63 -10.08 -9.79 -0.32
CA ILE A 63 -10.43 -8.36 -0.30
C ILE A 63 -11.33 -8.06 0.91
N ALA A 64 -12.27 -8.94 1.23
CA ALA A 64 -13.12 -8.77 2.41
C ALA A 64 -12.30 -8.78 3.71
N LEU A 65 -11.23 -9.58 3.80
CA LEU A 65 -10.30 -9.59 4.94
C LEU A 65 -9.57 -8.26 5.10
N TYR A 66 -9.23 -7.58 4.01
CA TYR A 66 -8.65 -6.22 4.07
C TYR A 66 -9.61 -5.24 4.74
N PHE A 67 -10.87 -5.19 4.30
CA PHE A 67 -11.86 -4.29 4.92
C PHE A 67 -12.24 -4.69 6.34
N ALA A 68 -12.24 -6.00 6.63
CA ALA A 68 -12.42 -6.51 7.98
C ALA A 68 -11.28 -6.04 8.90
N TRP A 69 -10.03 -6.13 8.44
CA TRP A 69 -8.85 -5.62 9.14
C TRP A 69 -8.91 -4.12 9.33
N LEU A 70 -9.17 -3.36 8.26
CA LEU A 70 -9.24 -1.90 8.28
C LEU A 70 -10.35 -1.42 9.23
N GLY A 71 -11.52 -2.05 9.18
CA GLY A 71 -12.63 -1.76 10.09
C GLY A 71 -12.27 -2.04 11.54
N TYR A 72 -11.69 -3.21 11.81
CA TYR A 72 -11.30 -3.60 13.16
C TYR A 72 -10.21 -2.66 13.73
N TYR A 73 -9.19 -2.38 12.93
CA TYR A 73 -8.12 -1.43 13.25
C TYR A 73 -8.68 -0.03 13.58
N THR A 74 -9.61 0.47 12.77
CA THR A 74 -10.28 1.76 13.01
C THR A 74 -11.03 1.78 14.33
N THR A 75 -11.74 0.71 14.68
CA THR A 75 -12.42 0.64 15.98
C THR A 75 -11.44 0.59 17.16
N CYS A 76 -10.31 -0.10 17.02
CA CYS A 76 -9.29 -0.19 18.06
C CYS A 76 -8.49 1.11 18.23
N LEU A 77 -8.31 1.89 17.15
CA LEU A 77 -7.69 3.22 17.18
C LEU A 77 -8.47 4.24 18.02
N LEU A 78 -9.75 3.99 18.30
CA LEU A 78 -10.55 4.85 19.15
C LEU A 78 -9.94 5.01 20.55
N ALA A 79 -9.35 3.96 21.12
CA ALA A 79 -8.74 4.04 22.45
C ALA A 79 -7.49 4.94 22.46
N PRO A 80 -6.49 4.79 21.58
CA PRO A 80 -5.40 5.76 21.44
C PRO A 80 -5.85 7.17 21.07
N ALA A 81 -6.89 7.32 20.24
CA ALA A 81 -7.43 8.62 19.87
C ALA A 81 -7.99 9.37 21.09
N ILE A 82 -8.79 8.69 21.93
CA ILE A 82 -9.38 9.28 23.13
C ILE A 82 -8.31 9.60 24.16
N VAL A 83 -7.43 8.64 24.47
CA VAL A 83 -6.35 8.83 25.46
C VAL A 83 -5.41 9.95 25.00
N GLY A 84 -4.97 9.92 23.74
CA GLY A 84 -4.07 10.93 23.17
C GLY A 84 -4.68 12.33 23.12
N LEU A 85 -5.96 12.46 22.76
CA LEU A 85 -6.66 13.74 22.78
C LEU A 85 -6.83 14.27 24.21
N PHE A 86 -7.23 13.40 25.15
CA PHE A 86 -7.40 13.74 26.55
C PHE A 86 -6.10 14.25 27.17
N THR A 87 -5.00 13.52 26.96
CA THR A 87 -3.69 13.91 27.49
C THR A 87 -3.17 15.19 26.82
N TRP A 88 -3.42 15.38 25.53
CA TRP A 88 -3.03 16.60 24.81
C TRP A 88 -3.79 17.86 25.29
N LEU A 89 -5.09 17.74 25.60
CA LEU A 89 -5.90 18.87 26.09
C LEU A 89 -5.56 19.26 27.54
N ILE A 90 -5.27 18.28 28.40
CA ILE A 90 -5.05 18.51 29.83
C ILE A 90 -3.62 18.92 30.14
N PHE A 91 -2.64 18.40 29.40
CA PHE A 91 -1.22 18.69 29.59
C PHE A 91 -0.68 19.47 28.39
N PRO A 92 -0.80 20.83 28.40
CA PRO A 92 -0.16 21.67 27.40
C PRO A 92 1.32 21.36 27.30
N THR A 93 1.87 21.51 26.11
CA THR A 93 3.26 21.15 25.76
C THR A 93 4.30 21.64 26.77
N ALA A 94 4.10 22.84 27.32
CA ALA A 94 4.99 23.46 28.31
C ALA A 94 4.97 22.81 29.71
N LYS A 95 4.01 21.91 30.00
CA LYS A 95 3.84 21.22 31.29
C LYS A 95 4.02 19.71 31.20
N GLN A 96 4.49 19.19 30.07
CA GLN A 96 4.70 17.76 29.86
C GLN A 96 5.99 17.32 30.58
N GLY A 97 5.84 16.67 31.74
CA GLY A 97 6.96 16.10 32.49
C GLY A 97 7.38 14.72 31.96
N PRO A 98 8.52 14.18 32.43
CA PRO A 98 9.02 12.85 31.98
C PRO A 98 8.05 11.69 32.21
N LEU A 99 7.24 11.76 33.27
CA LEU A 99 6.22 10.76 33.59
C LEU A 99 5.10 10.70 32.54
N TYR A 100 4.79 11.83 31.89
CA TYR A 100 3.77 11.90 30.85
C TYR A 100 4.11 10.98 29.67
N TYR A 101 5.35 11.07 29.18
CA TYR A 101 5.85 10.24 28.08
C TYR A 101 5.86 8.76 28.46
N SER A 102 6.21 8.45 29.71
CA SER A 102 6.27 7.08 30.23
C SER A 102 4.91 6.41 30.30
N VAL A 103 3.88 7.11 30.80
CA VAL A 103 2.52 6.57 30.88
C VAL A 103 1.94 6.32 29.49
N LEU A 104 2.14 7.25 28.56
CA LEU A 104 1.65 7.09 27.19
C LEU A 104 2.36 5.95 26.46
N ALA A 105 3.68 5.83 26.60
CA ALA A 105 4.46 4.74 26.02
C ALA A 105 4.01 3.36 26.54
N PHE A 106 3.76 3.24 27.84
CA PHE A 106 3.24 1.99 28.42
C PHE A 106 1.83 1.66 27.90
N PHE A 107 0.95 2.66 27.81
CA PHE A 107 -0.38 2.48 27.25
C PHE A 107 -0.33 2.03 25.77
N THR A 108 0.52 2.62 24.95
CA THR A 108 0.62 2.30 23.52
C THR A 108 1.18 0.90 23.29
N MET A 109 2.17 0.49 24.09
CA MET A 109 2.70 -0.87 24.09
C MET A 109 1.61 -1.91 24.41
N LEU A 110 0.89 -1.73 25.52
CA LEU A 110 -0.21 -2.63 25.89
C LEU A 110 -1.30 -2.66 24.82
N TRP A 111 -1.70 -1.49 24.31
CA TRP A 111 -2.71 -1.40 23.26
C TRP A 111 -2.29 -2.17 22.00
N ALA A 112 -1.03 -2.04 21.56
CA ALA A 112 -0.55 -2.73 20.37
C ALA A 112 -0.62 -4.26 20.53
N VAL A 113 -0.22 -4.80 21.68
CA VAL A 113 -0.30 -6.24 21.98
C VAL A 113 -1.75 -6.72 21.99
N PHE A 114 -2.64 -6.02 22.72
CA PHE A 114 -4.05 -6.39 22.77
C PHE A 114 -4.74 -6.33 21.41
N PHE A 115 -4.41 -5.33 20.59
CA PHE A 115 -4.93 -5.19 19.23
C PHE A 115 -4.54 -6.39 18.36
N GLN A 116 -3.26 -6.78 18.36
CA GLN A 116 -2.78 -7.90 17.54
C GLN A 116 -3.43 -9.23 17.93
N GLU A 117 -3.47 -9.55 19.22
CA GLU A 117 -4.06 -10.80 19.70
C GLU A 117 -5.58 -10.85 19.47
N ALA A 118 -6.25 -9.71 19.62
CA ALA A 118 -7.67 -9.64 19.35
C ALA A 118 -7.99 -9.71 17.84
N TRP A 119 -7.11 -9.16 16.98
CA TRP A 119 -7.20 -9.31 15.53
C TRP A 119 -7.12 -10.78 15.10
N LYS A 120 -6.18 -11.57 15.62
CA LYS A 120 -6.06 -13.01 15.29
C LYS A 120 -7.36 -13.77 15.54
N ARG A 121 -7.99 -13.49 16.69
CA ARG A 121 -9.29 -14.07 17.05
C ARG A 121 -10.40 -13.62 16.11
N TYR A 122 -10.40 -12.35 15.71
CA TYR A 122 -11.36 -11.78 14.77
C TYR A 122 -11.19 -12.38 13.37
N ASN A 123 -9.96 -12.49 12.87
CA ASN A 123 -9.62 -13.12 11.60
C ASN A 123 -10.18 -14.55 11.52
N ASN A 124 -9.87 -15.38 12.53
CA ASN A 124 -10.32 -16.78 12.58
C ASN A 124 -11.84 -16.92 12.59
N ARG A 125 -12.56 -15.98 13.23
CA ARG A 125 -14.02 -15.97 13.23
C ARG A 125 -14.59 -15.74 11.82
N TYR A 126 -14.02 -14.82 11.05
CA TYR A 126 -14.50 -14.51 9.70
C TYR A 126 -14.11 -15.57 8.69
N THR A 127 -12.88 -16.08 8.73
CA THR A 127 -12.43 -17.14 7.83
C THR A 127 -13.14 -18.47 8.10
N TYR A 128 -13.50 -18.75 9.36
CA TYR A 128 -14.42 -19.84 9.68
C TYR A 128 -15.81 -19.62 9.06
N ARG A 129 -16.39 -18.43 9.22
CA ARG A 129 -17.73 -18.10 8.70
C ARG A 129 -17.81 -18.15 7.18
N TRP A 130 -16.75 -17.72 6.49
CA TRP A 130 -16.66 -17.76 5.03
C TRP A 130 -16.16 -19.12 4.49
N GLY A 131 -15.85 -20.08 5.37
CA GLY A 131 -15.44 -21.43 4.97
C GLY A 131 -14.05 -21.51 4.33
N THR A 132 -13.17 -20.54 4.61
CA THR A 132 -11.80 -20.49 4.05
C THR A 132 -10.71 -20.75 5.09
N LEU A 133 -11.08 -21.08 6.33
CA LEU A 133 -10.13 -21.41 7.38
C LEU A 133 -9.30 -22.66 7.02
N ASP A 134 -9.96 -23.69 6.50
CA ASP A 134 -9.34 -24.95 6.11
C ASP A 134 -8.76 -24.83 4.69
N LYS A 135 -7.45 -24.62 4.60
CA LYS A 135 -6.75 -24.54 3.32
C LYS A 135 -6.26 -25.91 2.88
N LEU A 136 -6.43 -26.21 1.58
CA LEU A 136 -5.88 -27.42 0.99
C LEU A 136 -4.33 -27.42 1.13
N PRO A 137 -3.69 -28.57 1.39
CA PRO A 137 -2.23 -28.63 1.43
C PRO A 137 -1.60 -27.98 0.18
N SER A 138 -0.59 -27.12 0.39
CA SER A 138 0.11 -26.37 -0.67
C SER A 138 0.70 -27.24 -1.79
N LEU A 139 0.85 -28.54 -1.55
CA LEU A 139 1.30 -29.52 -2.55
C LEU A 139 0.23 -29.89 -3.57
N LEU A 140 -1.05 -29.74 -3.22
CA LEU A 140 -2.21 -29.99 -4.09
C LEU A 140 -2.60 -28.75 -4.90
N GLU A 141 -2.10 -27.57 -4.53
CA GLU A 141 -2.32 -26.35 -5.29
C GLU A 141 -1.54 -26.34 -6.61
N GLU A 142 -2.20 -25.79 -7.64
CA GLU A 142 -1.64 -25.70 -8.97
C GLU A 142 -0.46 -24.70 -9.00
N PRO A 143 0.62 -25.02 -9.74
CA PRO A 143 1.72 -24.09 -9.91
C PRO A 143 1.26 -22.84 -10.67
N ARG A 144 1.85 -21.69 -10.32
CA ARG A 144 1.59 -20.44 -11.03
C ARG A 144 1.97 -20.58 -12.51
N PRO A 145 1.27 -19.88 -13.41
CA PRO A 145 1.53 -19.89 -14.86
C PRO A 145 2.97 -19.65 -15.29
N LEU A 146 3.65 -18.74 -14.59
CA LEU A 146 5.00 -18.28 -14.90
C LEU A 146 6.09 -19.13 -14.24
N PHE A 147 5.71 -20.23 -13.57
CA PHE A 147 6.67 -21.12 -12.93
C PHE A 147 7.44 -21.93 -13.98
N LYS A 148 8.77 -21.90 -13.88
CA LYS A 148 9.66 -22.57 -14.83
C LYS A 148 10.31 -23.78 -14.16
N GLY A 149 10.39 -24.91 -14.86
CA GLY A 149 10.95 -26.14 -14.31
C GLY A 149 11.07 -27.24 -15.35
N VAL A 150 11.72 -28.34 -14.97
CA VAL A 150 11.72 -29.58 -15.76
C VAL A 150 10.40 -30.29 -15.50
N LEU A 151 9.74 -30.83 -16.53
CA LEU A 151 8.47 -31.56 -16.32
C LEU A 151 8.76 -32.89 -15.63
N GLU A 152 8.24 -33.04 -14.41
CA GLU A 152 8.34 -34.25 -13.61
C GLU A 152 6.94 -34.65 -13.11
N PRO A 153 6.66 -35.96 -12.96
CA PRO A 153 5.40 -36.40 -12.38
C PRO A 153 5.36 -36.05 -10.89
N ASN A 154 4.33 -35.32 -10.47
CA ASN A 154 4.10 -34.99 -9.07
C ASN A 154 3.85 -36.28 -8.26
N LEU A 155 4.56 -36.45 -7.14
CA LEU A 155 4.53 -37.66 -6.31
C LEU A 155 3.15 -37.96 -5.71
N ILE A 156 2.28 -36.95 -5.58
CA ILE A 156 0.97 -37.06 -4.96
C ILE A 156 -0.11 -37.18 -6.03
N THR A 157 -0.12 -36.27 -7.00
CA THR A 157 -1.19 -36.19 -8.01
C THR A 157 -0.93 -37.07 -9.23
N GLY A 158 0.31 -37.51 -9.45
CA GLY A 158 0.74 -38.24 -10.64
C GLY A 158 0.76 -37.41 -11.93
N ARG A 159 0.39 -36.12 -11.86
CA ARG A 159 0.34 -35.21 -13.02
C ARG A 159 1.73 -34.69 -13.36
N LEU A 160 2.02 -34.53 -14.65
CA LEU A 160 3.25 -33.88 -15.10
C LEU A 160 3.18 -32.38 -14.80
N GLU A 161 4.05 -31.92 -13.91
CA GLU A 161 4.14 -30.53 -13.48
C GLU A 161 5.59 -30.05 -13.60
N PRO A 162 5.82 -28.74 -13.87
CA PRO A 162 7.17 -28.19 -13.82
C PRO A 162 7.73 -28.33 -12.39
N PHE A 163 8.90 -28.91 -12.26
CA PHE A 163 9.65 -29.06 -11.02
C PHE A 163 10.88 -28.14 -11.02
N TYR A 164 11.12 -27.48 -9.89
CA TYR A 164 12.29 -26.63 -9.67
C TYR A 164 12.90 -26.95 -8.29
N PRO A 165 14.20 -27.32 -8.21
CA PRO A 165 14.83 -27.68 -6.95
C PRO A 165 14.85 -26.52 -5.94
N ARG A 166 14.40 -26.79 -4.70
CA ARG A 166 14.33 -25.78 -3.62
C ARG A 166 15.70 -25.21 -3.25
N TRP A 167 16.76 -26.03 -3.27
CA TRP A 167 18.12 -25.57 -2.95
C TRP A 167 18.60 -24.50 -3.94
N LYS A 168 18.29 -24.66 -5.24
CA LYS A 168 18.65 -23.70 -6.29
C LYS A 168 17.94 -22.36 -6.07
N ARG A 169 16.66 -22.39 -5.71
CA ARG A 169 15.90 -21.20 -5.33
C ARG A 169 16.54 -20.53 -4.11
N ASN A 170 16.81 -21.30 -3.06
CA ASN A 170 17.36 -20.76 -1.82
C ASN A 170 18.74 -20.12 -2.06
N LEU A 171 19.58 -20.67 -2.95
CA LEU A 171 20.82 -20.02 -3.37
C LEU A 171 20.58 -18.66 -4.05
N ILE A 172 19.60 -18.57 -4.96
CA ILE A 172 19.24 -17.29 -5.60
C ILE A 172 18.76 -16.29 -4.56
N VAL A 173 17.87 -16.70 -3.65
CA VAL A 173 17.36 -15.83 -2.58
C VAL A 173 18.53 -15.33 -1.70
N SER A 174 19.39 -16.24 -1.25
CA SER A 174 20.48 -15.91 -0.31
C SER A 174 21.61 -15.11 -0.93
N PHE A 175 22.03 -15.40 -2.17
CA PHE A 175 23.21 -14.78 -2.80
C PHE A 175 22.88 -13.67 -3.80
N VAL A 176 21.63 -13.57 -4.26
CA VAL A 176 21.22 -12.53 -5.22
C VAL A 176 20.20 -11.60 -4.59
N THR A 177 19.05 -12.11 -4.16
CA THR A 177 17.97 -11.26 -3.64
C THR A 177 18.40 -10.52 -2.38
N ILE A 178 18.79 -11.23 -1.33
CA ILE A 178 19.09 -10.63 -0.02
C ILE A 178 20.20 -9.56 -0.14
N PRO A 179 21.34 -9.81 -0.81
CA PRO A 179 22.39 -8.81 -0.98
C PRO A 179 21.92 -7.57 -1.76
N ILE A 180 21.16 -7.74 -2.85
CA ILE A 180 20.64 -6.60 -3.61
C ILE A 180 19.67 -5.78 -2.75
N THR A 181 18.77 -6.44 -2.02
CA THR A 181 17.87 -5.73 -1.10
C THR A 181 18.63 -4.98 -0.01
N LEU A 182 19.69 -5.58 0.56
CA LEU A 182 20.55 -4.94 1.56
C LEU A 182 21.28 -3.72 0.99
N VAL A 183 21.82 -3.81 -0.22
CA VAL A 183 22.46 -2.67 -0.90
C VAL A 183 21.44 -1.55 -1.11
N CYS A 184 20.22 -1.86 -1.55
CA CYS A 184 19.16 -0.87 -1.69
C CYS A 184 18.82 -0.20 -0.34
N LEU A 185 18.75 -0.96 0.76
CA LEU A 185 18.52 -0.42 2.10
C LEU A 185 19.65 0.52 2.54
N LEU A 186 20.91 0.14 2.32
CA LEU A 186 22.07 0.98 2.62
C LEU A 186 22.06 2.27 1.80
N VAL A 187 21.68 2.20 0.53
CA VAL A 187 21.53 3.39 -0.34
C VAL A 187 20.45 4.32 0.21
N VAL A 188 19.29 3.80 0.62
CA VAL A 188 18.21 4.61 1.21
C VAL A 188 18.69 5.31 2.48
N VAL A 189 19.34 4.58 3.39
CA VAL A 189 19.90 5.16 4.60
C VAL A 189 20.93 6.24 4.26
N GLY A 190 21.82 6.00 3.29
CA GLY A 190 22.81 6.97 2.85
C GLY A 190 22.20 8.24 2.24
N VAL A 191 21.18 8.09 1.39
CA VAL A 191 20.42 9.22 0.81
C VAL A 191 19.73 10.01 1.92
N ALA A 192 19.17 9.33 2.91
CA ALA A 192 18.50 9.98 4.02
C ALA A 192 19.47 10.73 4.96
N VAL A 193 20.64 10.16 5.27
CA VAL A 193 21.73 10.90 5.96
C VAL A 193 22.12 12.14 5.15
N GLY A 194 22.29 11.98 3.83
CA GLY A 194 22.64 13.08 2.94
C GLY A 194 21.60 14.20 2.95
N HIS A 195 20.32 13.85 2.99
CA HIS A 195 19.22 14.79 3.13
C HIS A 195 19.27 15.54 4.47
N LEU A 196 19.45 14.82 5.58
CA LEU A 196 19.55 15.43 6.91
C LEU A 196 20.73 16.42 6.99
N LYS A 197 21.89 16.05 6.42
CA LYS A 197 23.06 16.92 6.32
C LYS A 197 22.80 18.15 5.46
N LEU A 198 22.08 17.98 4.35
CA LEU A 198 21.69 19.09 3.48
C LEU A 198 20.75 20.06 4.22
N GLN A 199 19.82 19.54 5.02
CA GLN A 199 18.94 20.36 5.83
C GLN A 199 19.72 21.15 6.90
N GLU A 200 20.65 20.51 7.61
CA GLU A 200 21.54 21.18 8.57
C GLU A 200 22.34 22.32 7.91
N LEU A 201 22.92 22.07 6.73
CA LEU A 201 23.70 23.07 5.99
C LEU A 201 22.83 24.25 5.53
N ALA A 202 21.61 23.96 5.05
CA ALA A 202 20.67 24.97 4.61
C ALA A 202 20.24 25.85 5.79
N GLU A 203 19.92 25.24 6.93
CA GLU A 203 19.54 25.96 8.14
C GLU A 203 20.70 26.81 8.67
N ASP A 204 21.92 26.30 8.80
CA ASP A 204 23.03 27.10 9.36
C ASP A 204 23.44 28.28 8.47
N LYS A 205 23.49 28.09 7.14
CA LYS A 205 23.89 29.17 6.22
C LYS A 205 22.79 30.22 6.00
N PHE A 206 21.52 29.80 5.90
CA PHE A 206 20.45 30.69 5.46
C PHE A 206 19.58 31.22 6.61
N SER A 207 19.50 30.53 7.76
CA SER A 207 18.70 31.03 8.92
C SER A 207 19.22 32.37 9.45
N LYS A 208 20.53 32.61 9.39
CA LYS A 208 21.19 33.85 9.85
C LYS A 208 21.27 34.93 8.77
N SER A 209 20.99 34.59 7.51
CA SER A 209 21.07 35.53 6.40
C SER A 209 19.78 36.36 6.27
N ARG A 210 19.91 37.70 6.17
CA ARG A 210 18.78 38.64 6.06
C ARG A 210 18.25 38.76 4.62
N ILE A 211 18.51 37.77 3.77
CA ILE A 211 18.13 37.79 2.34
C ILE A 211 16.61 37.56 2.23
N PRO A 212 15.87 38.40 1.49
CA PRO A 212 14.47 38.13 1.19
C PRO A 212 14.36 36.81 0.42
N GLY A 213 13.69 35.82 1.00
CA GLY A 213 13.56 34.46 0.43
C GLY A 213 14.40 33.37 1.12
N ALA A 214 15.25 33.71 2.11
CA ALA A 214 16.02 32.71 2.85
C ALA A 214 15.15 31.60 3.49
N LYS A 215 13.94 31.96 3.96
CA LYS A 215 12.95 31.00 4.50
C LYS A 215 12.41 30.01 3.45
N MET A 216 12.37 30.40 2.17
CA MET A 216 11.97 29.50 1.07
C MET A 216 13.08 28.51 0.74
N ILE A 217 14.34 28.97 0.80
CA ILE A 217 15.52 28.12 0.57
C ILE A 217 15.64 27.05 1.66
N THR A 218 15.29 27.35 2.91
CA THR A 218 15.27 26.37 4.00
C THR A 218 14.15 25.33 3.88
N LEU A 219 13.07 25.63 3.14
CA LEU A 219 11.97 24.68 2.89
C LEU A 219 12.29 23.72 1.74
N LEU A 220 13.16 24.12 0.81
CA LEU A 220 13.49 23.35 -0.39
C LEU A 220 13.98 21.90 -0.08
N PRO A 221 14.89 21.65 0.88
CA PRO A 221 15.29 20.30 1.23
C PRO A 221 14.12 19.41 1.67
N MET A 222 13.12 19.96 2.37
CA MET A 222 11.95 19.18 2.83
C MET A 222 11.08 18.72 1.65
N ILE A 223 10.86 19.59 0.66
CA ILE A 223 10.11 19.24 -0.55
C ILE A 223 10.88 18.19 -1.38
N LEU A 224 12.19 18.40 -1.56
CA LEU A 224 13.05 17.45 -2.28
C LEU A 224 13.06 16.07 -1.61
N TYR A 225 13.00 16.02 -0.27
CA TYR A 225 12.90 14.76 0.47
C TYR A 225 11.61 14.00 0.17
N ALA A 226 10.47 14.69 0.22
CA ALA A 226 9.18 14.07 -0.08
C ALA A 226 9.15 13.50 -1.51
N VAL A 227 9.70 14.24 -2.48
CA VAL A 227 9.83 13.77 -3.87
C VAL A 227 10.79 12.58 -3.98
N ASN A 228 11.94 12.63 -3.30
CA ASN A 228 12.91 11.53 -3.30
C ASN A 228 12.31 10.24 -2.73
N ILE A 229 11.54 10.31 -1.64
CA ILE A 229 10.86 9.14 -1.05
C ILE A 229 9.96 8.48 -2.10
N ALA A 230 9.14 9.28 -2.79
CA ALA A 230 8.20 8.77 -3.79
C ALA A 230 8.95 8.07 -4.96
N ILE A 231 10.02 8.70 -5.46
CA ILE A 231 10.85 8.14 -6.55
C ILE A 231 11.53 6.83 -6.11
N LEU A 232 12.10 6.78 -4.91
CA LEU A 232 12.80 5.61 -4.40
C LEU A 232 11.85 4.42 -4.21
N ASN A 233 10.64 4.65 -3.71
CA ASN A 233 9.62 3.60 -3.54
C ASN A 233 9.23 2.99 -4.89
N GLU A 234 8.91 3.82 -5.89
CA GLU A 234 8.56 3.37 -7.24
C GLU A 234 9.70 2.61 -7.94
N PHE A 235 10.93 3.11 -7.78
CA PHE A 235 12.11 2.46 -8.36
C PHE A 235 12.36 1.09 -7.70
N TYR A 236 12.28 1.02 -6.37
CA TYR A 236 12.48 -0.24 -5.66
C TYR A 236 11.37 -1.25 -5.93
N GLN A 237 10.12 -0.83 -6.10
CA GLN A 237 9.02 -1.74 -6.47
C GLN A 237 9.34 -2.49 -7.77
N LYS A 238 9.87 -1.79 -8.79
CA LYS A 238 10.30 -2.42 -10.05
C LYS A 238 11.43 -3.43 -9.84
N ILE A 239 12.39 -3.10 -8.97
CA ILE A 239 13.48 -4.02 -8.61
C ILE A 239 12.92 -5.25 -7.89
N ALA A 240 12.07 -5.05 -6.88
CA ALA A 240 11.49 -6.12 -6.07
C ALA A 240 10.66 -7.12 -6.91
N VAL A 241 9.88 -6.63 -7.87
CA VAL A 241 9.16 -7.49 -8.84
C VAL A 241 10.15 -8.29 -9.68
N LYS A 242 11.21 -7.66 -10.20
CA LYS A 242 12.22 -8.36 -11.00
C LYS A 242 12.96 -9.43 -10.18
N LEU A 243 13.35 -9.13 -8.94
CA LEU A 243 14.00 -10.08 -8.03
C LEU A 243 13.09 -11.26 -7.70
N THR A 244 11.83 -10.99 -7.35
CA THR A 244 10.87 -12.06 -6.99
C THR A 244 10.55 -12.95 -8.21
N ASN A 245 10.56 -12.39 -9.42
CA ASN A 245 10.44 -13.19 -10.64
C ASN A 245 11.67 -14.08 -10.89
N LEU A 246 12.88 -13.64 -10.51
CA LEU A 246 14.10 -14.45 -10.58
C LEU A 246 14.12 -15.61 -9.59
N GLU A 247 13.50 -15.44 -8.41
CA GLU A 247 13.38 -16.49 -7.38
C GLU A 247 12.53 -17.68 -7.85
N ASN A 248 11.66 -17.48 -8.85
CA ASN A 248 10.85 -18.53 -9.45
C ASN A 248 10.05 -19.36 -8.44
N HIS A 249 9.18 -18.70 -7.67
CA HIS A 249 8.27 -19.37 -6.74
C HIS A 249 7.26 -20.27 -7.46
N ARG A 250 6.85 -21.38 -6.82
CA ARG A 250 5.87 -22.31 -7.39
C ARG A 250 4.45 -21.76 -7.32
N LEU A 251 4.04 -21.23 -6.17
CA LEU A 251 2.66 -20.79 -5.91
C LEU A 251 2.54 -19.27 -6.04
N THR A 252 1.36 -18.79 -6.44
CA THR A 252 1.06 -17.35 -6.53
C THR A 252 1.17 -16.69 -5.16
N GLU A 253 0.59 -17.29 -4.12
CA GLU A 253 0.68 -16.76 -2.76
C GLU A 253 2.14 -16.65 -2.29
N SER A 254 2.96 -17.69 -2.45
CA SER A 254 4.39 -17.64 -2.06
C SER A 254 5.17 -16.57 -2.84
N HIS A 255 4.79 -16.29 -4.08
CA HIS A 255 5.39 -15.22 -4.88
C HIS A 255 4.99 -13.85 -4.35
N GLU A 256 3.68 -13.62 -4.13
CA GLU A 256 3.14 -12.38 -3.57
C GLU A 256 3.72 -12.11 -2.18
N GLN A 257 3.72 -13.09 -1.29
CA GLN A 257 4.29 -13.00 0.06
C GLN A 257 5.77 -12.58 0.04
N ALA A 258 6.57 -13.17 -0.85
CA ALA A 258 7.98 -12.81 -1.00
C ALA A 258 8.19 -11.42 -1.60
N LEU A 259 7.30 -10.96 -2.49
CA LEU A 259 7.32 -9.60 -3.02
C LEU A 259 6.95 -8.59 -1.92
N VAL A 260 5.83 -8.81 -1.24
CA VAL A 260 5.32 -7.97 -0.16
C VAL A 260 6.36 -7.82 0.96
N SER A 261 7.00 -8.91 1.38
CA SER A 261 8.07 -8.86 2.40
C SER A 261 9.21 -7.90 2.01
N LYS A 262 9.62 -7.89 0.74
CA LYS A 262 10.68 -7.00 0.24
C LYS A 262 10.23 -5.54 0.25
N LEU A 263 8.98 -5.28 -0.15
CA LEU A 263 8.39 -3.94 -0.18
C LEU A 263 8.24 -3.38 1.24
N ILE A 264 7.71 -4.18 2.17
CA ILE A 264 7.55 -3.82 3.58
C ILE A 264 8.89 -3.38 4.17
N LEU A 265 9.95 -4.21 4.03
CA LEU A 265 11.25 -3.92 4.60
C LEU A 265 11.83 -2.59 4.09
N PHE A 266 11.76 -2.37 2.77
CA PHE A 266 12.27 -1.14 2.16
C PHE A 266 11.48 0.08 2.57
N GLN A 267 10.15 0.02 2.48
CA GLN A 267 9.29 1.16 2.78
C GLN A 267 9.27 1.49 4.27
N PHE A 268 9.40 0.49 5.16
CA PHE A 268 9.56 0.72 6.59
C PHE A 268 10.81 1.55 6.89
N ILE A 269 11.98 1.14 6.38
CA ILE A 269 13.22 1.90 6.57
C ILE A 269 13.12 3.29 5.95
N ASN A 270 12.61 3.40 4.72
CA ASN A 270 12.45 4.69 4.04
C ASN A 270 11.48 5.63 4.76
N ALA A 271 10.44 5.11 5.43
CA ALA A 271 9.48 5.91 6.17
C ALA A 271 9.98 6.35 7.55
N PHE A 272 10.63 5.44 8.30
CA PHE A 272 10.93 5.67 9.72
C PHE A 272 12.37 6.07 10.02
N TYR A 273 13.31 5.92 9.08
CA TYR A 273 14.72 6.23 9.33
C TYR A 273 14.93 7.64 9.89
N ALA A 274 14.30 8.66 9.29
CA ALA A 274 14.44 10.04 9.75
C ALA A 274 13.88 10.24 11.17
N SER A 275 12.77 9.56 11.50
CA SER A 275 12.19 9.59 12.84
C SER A 275 13.12 8.90 13.86
N PHE A 276 13.73 7.77 13.53
CA PHE A 276 14.71 7.10 14.39
C PHE A 276 15.98 7.93 14.59
N TYR A 277 16.47 8.59 13.54
CA TYR A 277 17.62 9.50 13.66
C TYR A 277 17.32 10.66 14.60
N ILE A 278 16.17 11.31 14.46
CA ILE A 278 15.79 12.44 15.31
C ILE A 278 15.56 11.97 16.77
N ALA A 279 14.86 10.85 16.95
CA ALA A 279 14.53 10.31 18.27
C ALA A 279 15.77 9.87 19.07
N PHE A 280 16.67 9.08 18.47
CA PHE A 280 17.73 8.39 19.20
C PHE A 280 19.11 9.01 19.03
N TYR A 281 19.40 9.64 17.89
CA TYR A 281 20.71 10.29 17.68
C TYR A 281 20.68 11.76 18.09
N ARG A 282 19.65 12.52 17.68
CA ARG A 282 19.49 13.93 18.08
C ARG A 282 18.91 14.07 19.48
N MET A 283 18.15 13.08 19.97
CA MET A 283 17.49 13.09 21.28
C MET A 283 16.59 14.31 21.50
N ASP A 284 15.96 14.80 20.42
CA ASP A 284 15.09 15.98 20.45
C ASP A 284 13.63 15.59 20.16
N LEU A 285 12.82 15.53 21.22
CA LEU A 285 11.42 15.14 21.16
C LEU A 285 10.54 16.21 20.49
N GLU A 286 10.92 17.48 20.54
CA GLU A 286 10.15 18.55 19.90
C GLU A 286 10.36 18.53 18.39
N LEU A 287 11.61 18.38 17.95
CA LEU A 287 11.94 18.18 16.54
C LEU A 287 11.28 16.92 15.99
N LEU A 288 11.28 15.83 16.77
CA LEU A 288 10.60 14.59 16.41
C LEU A 288 9.10 14.83 16.19
N ARG A 289 8.42 15.48 17.13
CA ARG A 289 6.99 15.80 17.01
C ARG A 289 6.71 16.62 15.75
N ASN A 290 7.49 17.66 15.48
CA ASN A 290 7.30 18.52 14.31
C ASN A 290 7.52 17.76 13.00
N HIS A 291 8.53 16.88 12.96
CA HIS A 291 8.77 16.00 11.82
C HIS A 291 7.61 15.03 11.58
N LEU A 292 7.11 14.37 12.64
CA LEU A 292 5.98 13.43 12.57
C LEU A 292 4.72 14.11 12.06
N VAL A 293 4.39 15.31 12.57
CA VAL A 293 3.23 16.10 12.11
C VAL A 293 3.37 16.39 10.61
N THR A 294 4.53 16.86 10.19
CA THR A 294 4.80 17.20 8.78
C THR A 294 4.67 15.96 7.89
N MET A 295 5.23 14.83 8.30
CA MET A 295 5.18 13.58 7.55
C MET A 295 3.75 13.01 7.47
N LEU A 296 3.01 12.96 8.58
CA LEU A 296 1.63 12.47 8.60
C LEU A 296 0.71 13.32 7.73
N VAL A 297 0.78 14.65 7.86
CA VAL A 297 -0.03 15.56 7.03
C VAL A 297 0.34 15.45 5.55
N THR A 298 1.64 15.41 5.24
CA THR A 298 2.11 15.30 3.85
C THR A 298 1.69 13.97 3.24
N ARG A 299 1.80 12.86 3.98
CA ARG A 299 1.36 11.53 3.52
C ARG A 299 -0.14 11.48 3.32
N GLN A 300 -0.92 12.06 4.23
CA GLN A 300 -2.38 12.12 4.10
C GLN A 300 -2.81 12.87 2.85
N ILE A 301 -2.20 14.03 2.60
CA ILE A 301 -2.50 14.85 1.42
C ILE A 301 -2.06 14.11 0.15
N ALA A 302 -0.86 13.52 0.14
CA ALA A 302 -0.34 12.77 -0.99
C ALA A 302 -1.20 11.53 -1.29
N GLY A 303 -1.65 10.81 -0.27
CA GLY A 303 -2.58 9.67 -0.35
C GLY A 303 -3.89 10.12 -0.99
N ASN A 304 -4.60 11.08 -0.38
CA ASN A 304 -5.86 11.62 -0.92
C ASN A 304 -5.73 12.09 -2.38
N ILE A 305 -4.61 12.73 -2.74
CA ILE A 305 -4.35 13.16 -4.13
C ILE A 305 -4.14 11.95 -5.04
N LYS A 306 -3.33 10.96 -4.64
CA LYS A 306 -3.11 9.73 -5.40
C LYS A 306 -4.45 9.02 -5.62
N GLU A 307 -5.28 8.91 -4.60
CA GLU A 307 -6.56 8.21 -4.67
C GLU A 307 -7.59 8.90 -5.57
N ILE A 308 -7.68 10.23 -5.54
CA ILE A 308 -8.67 10.97 -6.34
C ILE A 308 -8.20 11.16 -7.78
N PHE A 309 -6.95 11.59 -7.98
CA PHE A 309 -6.49 12.06 -9.29
C PHE A 309 -5.91 10.95 -10.17
N LEU A 310 -5.28 9.93 -9.58
CA LEU A 310 -4.65 8.85 -10.35
C LEU A 310 -5.67 8.04 -11.17
N PRO A 311 -6.80 7.55 -10.61
CA PRO A 311 -7.77 6.78 -11.40
C PRO A 311 -8.48 7.65 -12.44
N MET A 312 -8.79 8.91 -12.11
CA MET A 312 -9.41 9.84 -13.07
C MET A 312 -8.47 10.17 -14.23
N GLY A 313 -7.19 10.41 -13.96
CA GLY A 313 -6.18 10.70 -14.97
C GLY A 313 -5.93 9.50 -15.89
N GLN A 314 -5.70 8.31 -15.32
CA GLN A 314 -5.45 7.09 -16.11
C GLN A 314 -6.64 6.72 -16.99
N THR A 315 -7.87 6.83 -16.48
CA THR A 315 -9.08 6.49 -17.23
C THR A 315 -9.32 7.50 -18.35
N ARG A 316 -9.19 8.81 -18.07
CA ARG A 316 -9.35 9.84 -19.11
C ARG A 316 -8.28 9.75 -20.19
N ILE A 317 -7.02 9.54 -19.82
CA ILE A 317 -5.92 9.41 -20.80
C ILE A 317 -6.15 8.21 -21.71
N LYS A 318 -6.55 7.04 -21.15
CA LYS A 318 -6.81 5.86 -21.98
C LYS A 318 -8.08 6.00 -22.82
N GLN A 319 -9.12 6.67 -22.33
CA GLN A 319 -10.31 7.01 -23.13
C GLN A 319 -9.94 7.91 -24.30
N VAL A 320 -9.19 9.00 -24.06
CA VAL A 320 -8.69 9.89 -25.12
C VAL A 320 -7.80 9.13 -26.09
N LEU A 321 -6.89 8.28 -25.62
CA LEU A 321 -6.03 7.47 -26.47
C LEU A 321 -6.83 6.51 -27.36
N LEU A 322 -7.93 5.94 -26.85
CA LEU A 322 -8.79 5.07 -27.62
C LEU A 322 -9.62 5.84 -28.63
N THR A 323 -10.18 6.99 -28.26
CA THR A 323 -10.85 7.89 -29.21
C THR A 323 -9.89 8.33 -30.32
N LEU A 324 -8.65 8.68 -29.99
CA LEU A 324 -7.61 9.00 -30.98
C LEU A 324 -7.21 7.81 -31.87
N ARG A 325 -7.28 6.58 -31.33
CA ARG A 325 -6.99 5.36 -32.08
C ARG A 325 -8.16 4.93 -32.98
N THR A 326 -9.40 5.17 -32.57
CA THR A 326 -10.60 4.85 -33.35
C THR A 326 -10.87 5.89 -34.44
N ASP A 327 -10.65 7.17 -34.14
CA ASP A 327 -10.97 8.27 -35.06
C ASP A 327 -9.79 8.64 -35.98
N GLY A 328 -8.60 8.09 -35.71
CA GLY A 328 -7.36 8.51 -36.36
C GLY A 328 -6.91 9.88 -35.88
N LEU A 329 -5.61 10.18 -36.02
CA LEU A 329 -5.08 11.51 -35.69
C LEU A 329 -5.86 12.54 -36.53
N PRO A 330 -6.57 13.52 -35.94
CA PRO A 330 -7.09 14.61 -36.73
C PRO A 330 -5.86 15.31 -37.29
N THR A 331 -5.58 15.09 -38.57
CA THR A 331 -4.64 15.94 -39.30
C THR A 331 -5.14 17.34 -39.03
N LEU A 332 -4.34 18.14 -38.32
CA LEU A 332 -4.49 19.57 -38.22
C LEU A 332 -4.57 20.07 -39.66
N LYS A 333 -5.79 20.16 -40.20
CA LYS A 333 -6.05 20.86 -41.44
C LYS A 333 -5.74 22.30 -41.10
N LYS A 334 -4.56 22.70 -41.58
CA LYS A 334 -4.17 24.09 -41.70
C LYS A 334 -5.33 24.80 -42.41
N ASP A 335 -5.98 25.70 -41.68
CA ASP A 335 -6.85 26.69 -42.28
C ASP A 335 -5.97 27.51 -43.22
N ASP A 336 -6.17 27.33 -44.52
CA ASP A 336 -5.67 28.24 -45.53
C ASP A 336 -6.83 28.61 -46.47
N SER A 337 -7.18 29.91 -46.39
CA SER A 337 -7.75 30.77 -47.43
C SER A 337 -9.17 30.46 -47.94
N LEU A 338 -10.12 31.39 -47.70
CA LEU A 338 -10.57 32.44 -48.66
C LEU A 338 -11.17 31.81 -49.93
N SER A 339 -12.44 31.99 -50.29
CA SER A 339 -13.11 33.27 -50.49
C SER A 339 -14.56 33.07 -50.97
N THR A 340 -15.43 34.00 -50.56
CA THR A 340 -16.53 34.63 -51.33
C THR A 340 -17.64 33.79 -51.96
N ASP A 341 -18.87 34.03 -51.46
CA ASP A 341 -20.12 34.37 -52.17
C ASP A 341 -20.24 34.04 -53.66
N PHE A 342 -21.35 33.38 -54.06
CA PHE A 342 -22.45 33.98 -54.84
C PHE A 342 -23.54 32.95 -55.19
N ASN A 343 -24.77 33.44 -55.33
CA ASN A 343 -26.04 32.74 -55.60
C ASN A 343 -26.06 31.87 -56.87
N GLY A 344 -26.96 30.86 -56.91
CA GLY A 344 -27.63 30.46 -58.16
C GLY A 344 -27.94 28.97 -58.36
N GLU A 345 -29.24 28.68 -58.41
CA GLU A 345 -29.94 27.73 -59.30
C GLU A 345 -29.92 26.21 -59.03
N GLU A 346 -31.13 25.66 -59.11
CA GLU A 346 -31.48 24.24 -59.14
C GLU A 346 -30.97 23.54 -60.40
N SER A 347 -30.47 22.31 -60.27
CA SER A 347 -30.64 21.27 -61.30
C SER A 347 -30.39 19.88 -60.72
N GLU A 348 -31.40 19.03 -60.86
CA GLU A 348 -31.35 17.59 -60.68
C GLU A 348 -30.37 16.94 -61.67
N THR A 349 -29.51 16.04 -61.23
CA THR A 349 -29.17 14.84 -62.00
C THR A 349 -28.79 13.68 -61.09
N VAL A 350 -29.30 12.52 -61.49
CA VAL A 350 -29.40 11.26 -60.78
C VAL A 350 -28.07 10.50 -60.76
N GLY A 351 -27.67 10.03 -59.58
CA GLY A 351 -26.69 8.96 -59.38
C GLY A 351 -26.91 8.32 -58.00
N PRO A 352 -26.91 6.97 -57.88
CA PRO A 352 -27.12 6.32 -56.59
C PRO A 352 -25.80 6.35 -55.80
N ASN A 353 -25.52 7.48 -55.15
CA ASN A 353 -24.50 7.49 -54.11
C ASN A 353 -25.05 6.70 -52.90
N PRO A 354 -24.32 5.69 -52.38
CA PRO A 354 -24.72 5.06 -51.13
C PRO A 354 -24.80 6.16 -50.06
N PRO A 355 -25.77 6.11 -49.13
CA PRO A 355 -25.91 7.16 -48.14
C PRO A 355 -24.57 7.29 -47.41
N ALA A 356 -24.01 8.51 -47.43
CA ALA A 356 -22.84 8.86 -46.66
C ALA A 356 -23.02 8.28 -45.26
N ARG A 357 -22.20 7.27 -44.94
CA ARG A 357 -22.22 6.58 -43.66
C ARG A 357 -21.99 7.67 -42.62
N LYS A 358 -23.08 8.17 -41.99
CA LYS A 358 -22.97 9.00 -40.78
C LYS A 358 -21.97 8.28 -39.91
N LEU A 359 -20.84 8.94 -39.61
CA LEU A 359 -19.82 8.42 -38.72
C LEU A 359 -20.59 7.98 -37.48
N SER A 360 -20.81 6.67 -37.34
CA SER A 360 -21.56 6.13 -36.24
C SER A 360 -20.73 6.48 -35.02
N GLU A 361 -21.25 7.33 -34.13
CA GLU A 361 -20.64 7.55 -32.82
C GLU A 361 -20.24 6.18 -32.29
N VAL A 362 -18.94 5.95 -32.16
CA VAL A 362 -18.41 4.68 -31.66
C VAL A 362 -18.80 4.63 -30.19
N LYS A 363 -19.97 4.05 -29.90
CA LYS A 363 -20.42 3.78 -28.54
C LYS A 363 -19.50 2.69 -27.98
N ILE A 364 -18.47 3.11 -27.25
CA ILE A 364 -17.58 2.20 -26.52
C ILE A 364 -18.45 1.26 -25.69
N THR A 365 -18.31 -0.04 -25.94
CA THR A 365 -19.10 -1.07 -25.26
C THR A 365 -18.69 -1.13 -23.80
N ARG A 366 -19.62 -1.50 -22.91
CA ARG A 366 -19.34 -1.69 -21.49
C ARG A 366 -18.07 -2.52 -21.22
N VAL A 367 -17.93 -3.63 -21.93
CA VAL A 367 -16.78 -4.54 -21.79
C VAL A 367 -15.48 -3.82 -22.13
N GLU A 368 -15.47 -2.98 -23.16
CA GLU A 368 -14.30 -2.20 -23.57
C GLU A 368 -13.97 -1.14 -22.51
N GLN A 369 -14.98 -0.51 -21.90
CA GLN A 369 -14.77 0.42 -20.77
C GLN A 369 -14.12 -0.28 -19.58
N GLU A 370 -14.60 -1.47 -19.21
CA GLU A 370 -14.02 -2.25 -18.13
C GLU A 370 -12.62 -2.76 -18.50
N GLU A 371 -12.36 -3.12 -19.76
CA GLU A 371 -11.01 -3.51 -20.24
C GLU A 371 -9.99 -2.36 -20.18
N ILE A 372 -10.42 -1.09 -20.07
CA ILE A 372 -9.50 0.05 -19.99
C ILE A 372 -9.03 0.29 -18.56
N MET A 373 -9.88 -0.04 -17.58
CA MET A 373 -9.62 0.21 -16.17
C MET A 373 -8.31 -0.47 -15.71
N PRO A 374 -7.62 0.07 -14.70
CA PRO A 374 -6.49 -0.59 -14.06
C PRO A 374 -6.89 -1.92 -13.41
N VAL A 375 -5.93 -2.83 -13.28
CA VAL A 375 -6.06 -4.07 -12.51
C VAL A 375 -5.78 -3.75 -11.04
N TYR A 376 -6.55 -4.34 -10.13
CA TYR A 376 -6.39 -4.14 -8.70
C TYR A 376 -5.38 -5.14 -8.13
N ASP A 377 -4.31 -4.65 -7.50
CA ASP A 377 -3.19 -5.46 -6.99
C ASP A 377 -3.47 -6.07 -5.60
N ASN A 378 -4.62 -6.75 -5.46
CA ASN A 378 -4.98 -7.57 -4.29
C ASN A 378 -4.79 -6.84 -2.92
N ALA A 379 -5.10 -5.54 -2.86
CA ALA A 379 -4.96 -4.67 -1.67
C ALA A 379 -3.52 -4.47 -1.14
N THR A 380 -2.49 -4.81 -1.91
CA THR A 380 -1.10 -4.74 -1.44
C THR A 380 -0.67 -3.31 -1.08
N GLU A 381 -1.00 -2.33 -1.92
CA GLU A 381 -0.68 -0.92 -1.66
C GLU A 381 -1.50 -0.38 -0.47
N ASP A 382 -2.76 -0.80 -0.37
CA ASP A 382 -3.69 -0.35 0.67
C ASP A 382 -3.26 -0.87 2.06
N TYR A 383 -2.88 -2.16 2.17
CA TYR A 383 -2.27 -2.70 3.39
C TYR A 383 -0.96 -1.99 3.75
N LEU A 384 -0.15 -1.62 2.76
CA LEU A 384 1.15 -0.98 2.98
C LEU A 384 0.99 0.43 3.55
N GLU A 385 -0.01 1.16 3.07
CA GLU A 385 -0.38 2.47 3.62
C GLU A 385 -0.78 2.35 5.10
N MET A 386 -1.67 1.40 5.39
CA MET A 386 -2.12 1.12 6.75
C MET A 386 -1.00 0.60 7.65
N PHE A 387 -0.07 -0.20 7.11
CA PHE A 387 1.09 -0.71 7.83
C PHE A 387 2.01 0.42 8.30
N ILE A 388 2.29 1.39 7.43
CA ILE A 388 3.10 2.55 7.82
C ILE A 388 2.34 3.44 8.83
N GLN A 389 1.02 3.61 8.67
CA GLN A 389 0.21 4.34 9.64
C GLN A 389 0.22 3.67 11.02
N PHE A 390 0.08 2.34 11.09
CA PHE A 390 0.19 1.58 12.33
C PHE A 390 1.55 1.75 12.98
N GLY A 391 2.63 1.76 12.20
CA GLY A 391 3.98 2.04 12.71
C GLY A 391 4.08 3.43 13.36
N PHE A 392 3.50 4.47 12.76
CA PHE A 392 3.49 5.80 13.38
C PHE A 392 2.74 5.85 14.71
N VAL A 393 1.56 5.24 14.77
CA VAL A 393 0.73 5.22 15.98
C VAL A 393 1.40 4.38 17.08
N SER A 394 1.86 3.18 16.77
CA SER A 394 2.45 2.27 17.78
C SER A 394 3.78 2.78 18.33
N MET A 395 4.66 3.34 17.48
CA MET A 395 6.01 3.73 17.88
C MET A 395 6.11 5.14 18.48
N PHE A 396 5.30 6.10 18.03
CA PHE A 396 5.55 7.53 18.31
C PHE A 396 4.39 8.28 18.98
N THR A 397 3.33 7.60 19.41
CA THR A 397 2.20 8.26 20.11
C THR A 397 2.64 8.95 21.42
N CYS A 398 3.70 8.48 22.10
CA CYS A 398 4.19 9.19 23.28
C CYS A 398 4.76 10.59 22.95
N ALA A 399 5.42 10.74 21.79
CA ALA A 399 5.95 12.01 21.31
C ALA A 399 4.89 12.88 20.61
N PHE A 400 3.92 12.24 19.94
CA PHE A 400 2.82 12.91 19.26
C PHE A 400 1.46 12.23 19.58
N PRO A 401 0.84 12.56 20.73
CA PRO A 401 -0.37 11.89 21.23
C PRO A 401 -1.60 11.99 20.30
N VAL A 402 -1.71 13.09 19.55
CA VAL A 402 -2.82 13.31 18.62
C VAL A 402 -2.73 12.41 17.37
N CYS A 403 -1.61 11.69 17.18
CA CYS A 403 -1.42 10.75 16.07
C CYS A 403 -2.58 9.74 15.94
N GLY A 404 -3.00 9.13 17.05
CA GLY A 404 -4.10 8.16 17.05
C GLY A 404 -5.43 8.75 16.56
N LEU A 405 -5.72 10.01 16.88
CA LEU A 405 -6.92 10.70 16.41
C LEU A 405 -6.87 11.00 14.92
N LEU A 406 -5.73 11.47 14.42
CA LEU A 406 -5.55 11.72 12.98
C LEU A 406 -5.66 10.42 12.17
N ALA A 407 -5.03 9.36 12.66
CA ALA A 407 -5.12 8.01 12.10
C ALA A 407 -6.58 7.50 12.09
N PHE A 408 -7.32 7.69 13.18
CA PHE A 408 -8.72 7.29 13.27
C PHE A 408 -9.61 8.03 12.25
N LEU A 409 -9.46 9.36 12.15
CA LEU A 409 -10.20 10.18 11.20
C LEU A 409 -9.84 9.83 9.76
N ASN A 410 -8.56 9.55 9.49
CA ASN A 410 -8.13 9.07 8.18
C ASN A 410 -8.87 7.79 7.81
N ASN A 411 -8.82 6.77 8.68
CA ASN A 411 -9.39 5.46 8.34
C ASN A 411 -10.91 5.48 8.12
N ILE A 412 -11.64 6.40 8.75
CA ILE A 412 -13.08 6.57 8.46
C ILE A 412 -13.28 6.97 7.00
N LEU A 413 -12.44 7.85 6.47
CA LEU A 413 -12.45 8.25 5.07
C LEU A 413 -11.92 7.11 4.20
N GLU A 414 -10.82 6.48 4.60
CA GLU A 414 -10.13 5.39 3.88
C GLU A 414 -11.07 4.22 3.57
N ILE A 415 -11.84 3.76 4.56
CA ILE A 415 -12.82 2.68 4.38
C ILE A 415 -13.78 3.00 3.21
N ARG A 416 -14.14 4.27 3.04
CA ARG A 416 -15.08 4.71 2.00
C ARG A 416 -14.37 5.03 0.68
N SER A 417 -13.17 5.60 0.72
CA SER A 417 -12.39 5.87 -0.49
C SER A 417 -11.97 4.57 -1.17
N ASP A 418 -11.49 3.58 -0.41
CA ASP A 418 -11.13 2.25 -0.90
C ASP A 418 -12.33 1.49 -1.47
N ALA A 419 -13.47 1.55 -0.77
CA ALA A 419 -14.71 0.97 -1.28
C ALA A 419 -15.12 1.62 -2.60
N TYR A 420 -15.10 2.95 -2.67
CA TYR A 420 -15.43 3.68 -3.90
C TYR A 420 -14.47 3.36 -5.04
N LYS A 421 -13.17 3.25 -4.74
CA LYS A 421 -12.08 2.90 -5.64
C LYS A 421 -12.34 1.54 -6.30
N LEU A 422 -12.68 0.51 -5.52
CA LEU A 422 -13.03 -0.82 -6.04
C LEU A 422 -14.31 -0.86 -6.89
N LEU A 423 -15.30 -0.05 -6.56
CA LEU A 423 -16.60 -0.05 -7.26
C LEU A 423 -16.56 0.72 -8.58
N THR A 424 -15.64 1.68 -8.76
CA THR A 424 -15.70 2.63 -9.89
C THR A 424 -14.42 2.78 -10.69
N SER A 425 -13.26 2.51 -10.09
CA SER A 425 -11.96 2.89 -10.65
C SER A 425 -11.14 1.71 -11.14
N PHE A 426 -11.45 0.50 -10.69
CA PHE A 426 -10.72 -0.73 -11.04
C PHE A 426 -11.61 -1.72 -11.76
N ARG A 427 -10.97 -2.63 -12.51
CA ARG A 427 -11.64 -3.85 -12.96
C ARG A 427 -12.03 -4.70 -11.77
N ARG A 428 -13.09 -5.49 -11.93
CA ARG A 428 -13.44 -6.51 -10.94
C ARG A 428 -12.26 -7.50 -10.83
N PRO A 429 -11.65 -7.65 -9.64
CA PRO A 429 -10.63 -8.65 -9.41
C PRO A 429 -11.25 -10.05 -9.41
N PHE A 430 -10.41 -11.07 -9.66
CA PHE A 430 -10.84 -12.45 -9.45
C PHE A 430 -11.05 -12.71 -7.96
N ALA A 431 -12.13 -13.42 -7.62
CA ALA A 431 -12.39 -13.77 -6.23
C ALA A 431 -11.37 -14.81 -5.76
N GLU A 432 -10.55 -14.41 -4.78
CA GLU A 432 -9.54 -15.27 -4.15
C GLU A 432 -9.96 -15.67 -2.74
N THR A 433 -9.68 -16.93 -2.37
CA THR A 433 -9.84 -17.42 -1.00
C THR A 433 -8.60 -17.09 -0.18
N ALA A 434 -8.79 -16.85 1.11
CA ALA A 434 -7.71 -16.56 2.05
C ALA A 434 -8.10 -17.03 3.46
N ASN A 435 -7.14 -17.57 4.21
CA ASN A 435 -7.30 -17.98 5.60
C ASN A 435 -6.80 -16.91 6.60
N GLY A 436 -6.25 -15.81 6.09
CA GLY A 436 -5.84 -14.65 6.85
C GLY A 436 -5.24 -13.58 5.94
N ILE A 437 -4.65 -12.54 6.55
CA ILE A 437 -4.00 -11.45 5.81
C ILE A 437 -2.58 -11.81 5.35
N GLY A 438 -2.14 -13.04 5.62
CA GLY A 438 -0.88 -13.59 5.14
C GLY A 438 0.33 -12.93 5.81
N VAL A 439 1.32 -12.54 5.01
CA VAL A 439 2.58 -11.91 5.49
C VAL A 439 2.34 -10.63 6.28
N TRP A 440 1.21 -9.95 6.04
CA TRP A 440 0.87 -8.73 6.79
C TRP A 440 0.73 -8.99 8.28
N GLU A 441 0.19 -10.14 8.69
CA GLU A 441 0.06 -10.50 10.11
C GLU A 441 1.43 -10.54 10.79
N GLN A 442 2.39 -11.26 10.18
CA GLN A 442 3.76 -11.32 10.65
C GLN A 442 4.44 -9.95 10.64
N ALA A 443 4.17 -9.13 9.63
CA ALA A 443 4.73 -7.78 9.55
C ALA A 443 4.22 -6.88 10.68
N PHE A 444 2.91 -6.92 10.97
CA PHE A 444 2.30 -6.17 12.07
C PHE A 444 2.80 -6.62 13.44
N GLU A 445 3.02 -7.92 13.64
CA GLU A 445 3.67 -8.45 14.84
C GLU A 445 5.10 -7.92 14.99
N ILE A 446 5.92 -8.02 13.95
CA ILE A 446 7.32 -7.53 13.96
C ILE A 446 7.34 -6.03 14.30
N VAL A 447 6.47 -5.23 13.70
CA VAL A 447 6.38 -3.79 14.01
C VAL A 447 5.92 -3.56 15.45
N SER A 448 5.04 -4.39 15.99
CA SER A 448 4.63 -4.27 17.40
C SER A 448 5.79 -4.54 18.36
N TYR A 449 6.65 -5.53 18.07
CA TYR A 449 7.89 -5.74 18.83
C TYR A 449 8.89 -4.58 18.69
N VAL A 450 9.08 -4.08 17.46
CA VAL A 450 9.92 -2.89 17.24
C VAL A 450 9.34 -1.67 18.00
N ALA A 451 8.03 -1.53 18.05
CA ALA A 451 7.37 -0.46 18.79
C ALA A 451 7.60 -0.55 20.29
N ILE A 452 7.65 -1.75 20.88
CA ILE A 452 8.04 -1.93 22.27
C ILE A 452 9.45 -1.38 22.50
N ALA A 453 10.44 -1.82 21.72
CA ALA A 453 11.81 -1.34 21.82
C ALA A 453 11.93 0.18 21.64
N VAL A 454 11.19 0.76 20.67
CA VAL A 454 11.19 2.20 20.42
C VAL A 454 10.57 2.99 21.58
N ASN A 455 9.43 2.55 22.11
CA ASN A 455 8.78 3.21 23.24
C ASN A 455 9.65 3.14 24.50
N VAL A 456 10.29 1.98 24.76
CA VAL A 456 11.27 1.81 25.84
C VAL A 456 12.44 2.79 25.67
N GLY A 457 13.01 2.90 24.47
CA GLY A 457 14.04 3.88 24.17
C GLY A 457 13.59 5.34 24.37
N LEU A 458 12.37 5.69 23.97
CA LEU A 458 11.80 7.04 24.16
C LEU A 458 11.55 7.37 25.64
N ILE A 459 11.21 6.39 26.48
CA ILE A 459 11.16 6.55 27.94
C ILE A 459 12.56 6.92 28.48
N GLY A 460 13.61 6.28 27.96
CA GLY A 460 14.99 6.61 28.30
C GLY A 460 15.37 8.04 27.90
N VAL A 461 15.05 8.45 26.67
CA VAL A 461 15.36 9.79 26.15
C VAL A 461 14.58 10.90 26.87
N SER A 462 13.31 10.65 27.22
CA SER A 462 12.47 11.62 27.95
C SER A 462 12.87 11.81 29.42
N GLY A 463 13.77 10.97 29.94
CA GLY A 463 14.21 10.98 31.33
C GLY A 463 13.17 10.47 32.32
N GLY A 464 12.18 9.68 31.84
CA GLY A 464 11.10 9.13 32.66
C GLY A 464 11.63 8.33 33.86
N ILE A 465 12.64 7.51 33.62
CA ILE A 465 13.25 6.65 34.65
C ILE A 465 14.02 7.48 35.69
N GLN A 466 14.73 8.54 35.26
CA GLN A 466 15.42 9.44 36.20
C GLN A 466 14.44 10.25 37.05
N ALA A 467 13.23 10.53 36.53
CA ALA A 467 12.19 11.17 37.31
C ALA A 467 11.57 10.24 38.38
N ILE A 468 11.45 8.94 38.09
CA ILE A 468 10.95 7.93 39.04
C ILE A 468 12.03 7.56 40.07
N PHE A 469 13.29 7.44 39.63
CA PHE A 469 14.43 7.02 40.44
C PHE A 469 15.60 8.02 40.32
N PRO A 470 15.57 9.15 41.03
CA PRO A 470 16.55 10.23 40.88
C PRO A 470 17.98 9.90 41.36
N GLY A 471 18.20 8.73 41.98
CA GLY A 471 19.50 8.29 42.48
C GLY A 471 20.26 7.30 41.58
N LEU A 472 19.70 6.91 40.43
CA LEU A 472 20.31 5.88 39.58
C LEU A 472 21.38 6.45 38.64
N THR A 473 22.50 5.74 38.56
CA THR A 473 23.56 6.03 37.59
C THR A 473 23.11 5.69 36.16
N SER A 474 23.70 6.33 35.14
CA SER A 474 23.34 6.09 33.72
C SER A 474 23.41 4.61 33.31
N TYR A 475 24.34 3.84 33.88
CA TYR A 475 24.45 2.40 33.64
C TYR A 475 23.31 1.59 34.26
N GLN A 476 22.84 1.97 35.45
CA GLN A 476 21.71 1.33 36.11
C GLN A 476 20.40 1.64 35.38
N ASN A 477 20.25 2.83 34.81
CA ASN A 477 19.09 3.18 33.98
C ASN A 477 19.02 2.32 32.70
N ILE A 478 20.16 2.10 32.04
CA ILE A 478 20.24 1.22 30.87
C ILE A 478 19.93 -0.23 31.26
N LEU A 479 20.44 -0.71 32.40
CA LEU A 479 20.14 -2.06 32.89
C LEU A 479 18.65 -2.24 33.22
N ILE A 480 17.98 -1.22 33.75
CA ILE A 480 16.53 -1.26 34.00
C ILE A 480 15.74 -1.23 32.68
N LEU A 481 16.15 -0.42 31.70
CA LEU A 481 15.55 -0.44 30.36
C LEU A 481 15.65 -1.82 29.71
N ILE A 482 16.84 -2.44 29.78
CA ILE A 482 17.08 -3.79 29.28
C ILE A 482 16.28 -4.82 30.09
N ALA A 483 16.16 -4.68 31.41
CA ALA A 483 15.36 -5.59 32.24
C ALA A 483 13.86 -5.52 31.92
N ILE A 484 13.32 -4.30 31.68
CA ILE A 484 11.93 -4.09 31.24
C ILE A 484 11.70 -4.76 29.88
N GLU A 485 12.70 -4.75 28.99
CA GLU A 485 12.62 -5.41 27.68
C GLU A 485 12.85 -6.93 27.76
N ALA A 486 13.70 -7.41 28.67
CA ALA A 486 14.17 -8.79 28.71
C ALA A 486 13.24 -9.78 29.44
N ASP A 487 12.30 -9.30 30.27
CA ASP A 487 11.35 -10.14 31.00
C ASP A 487 10.22 -10.74 30.12
N GLU A 488 10.21 -10.46 28.81
CA GLU A 488 9.21 -10.95 27.83
C GLU A 488 9.67 -12.17 27.00
N LYS A 489 10.54 -13.04 27.53
CA LYS A 489 10.90 -14.31 26.86
C LYS A 489 10.15 -15.54 27.37
#